data_AF-A0A7S0GIM7-F1
#
_entry.id   AF-A0A7S0GIM7-F1
#
_cell.length_a   1.000
_cell.length_b   1.000
_cell.length_c   1.000
_cell.angle_alpha   90.00
_cell.angle_beta   90.00
_cell.angle_gamma   90.00
#
_symmetry.space_group_name_H-M   'P 1'
#
loop_
_entity.id
_entity.type
_entity.pdbx_description
1 polymer ?
#
loop_
_entity_poly.entity_id
_entity_poly.type
_entity_poly.pdbx_seq_one_letter_code
_entity_poly.pdbx_strand_id
1 'polypeptide(L)'
;VFCDKCKIKCDTVLRTAISALPDMLVLSLKRFDLDYNTFETVKLNSRCAFGQTLNMKRYTLEGIEAAEKADKGGISTEEDQRSDVDGDAVMEGLDSSNGKMDDYQYNLVGVLVHAGVAQRGHY
;
A
#
# COMPACT_ATOMS: atom_id res chain seq x y z
N VAL A 1 16.56 -8.59 -11.15
CA VAL A 1 15.58 -8.83 -12.24
C VAL A 1 16.30 -8.70 -13.58
N PHE A 2 15.97 -9.50 -14.60
CA PHE A 2 16.60 -9.33 -15.92
C PHE A 2 16.02 -8.09 -16.61
N CYS A 3 16.87 -7.15 -17.01
CA CYS A 3 16.43 -5.94 -17.68
C CYS A 3 16.50 -6.14 -19.20
N ASP A 4 15.34 -6.12 -19.87
CA ASP A 4 15.27 -6.32 -21.32
C ASP A 4 15.98 -5.24 -22.14
N LYS A 5 16.13 -4.03 -21.58
CA LYS A 5 16.85 -2.91 -22.21
C LYS A 5 18.36 -3.06 -22.06
N CYS A 6 18.85 -3.37 -20.85
CA CYS A 6 20.29 -3.47 -20.57
C CYS A 6 20.89 -4.84 -20.92
N LYS A 7 20.06 -5.85 -21.18
CA LYS A 7 20.45 -7.25 -21.45
C LYS A 7 21.32 -7.89 -20.37
N ILE A 8 21.21 -7.40 -19.13
CA ILE A 8 21.94 -7.90 -17.96
C ILE A 8 20.99 -8.07 -16.78
N LYS A 9 21.42 -8.85 -15.78
CA LYS A 9 20.76 -8.90 -14.48
C LYS A 9 21.06 -7.61 -13.74
N CYS A 10 20.02 -6.85 -13.42
CA CYS A 10 20.11 -5.63 -12.64
C CYS A 10 19.45 -5.83 -11.28
N ASP A 11 19.95 -5.10 -10.29
CA ASP A 11 19.24 -4.92 -9.03
C ASP A 11 18.02 -4.05 -9.27
N THR A 12 16.88 -4.44 -8.71
CA THR A 12 15.60 -3.77 -8.95
C THR A 12 14.77 -3.84 -7.69
N VAL A 13 14.23 -2.70 -7.28
CA VAL A 13 13.30 -2.63 -6.15
C VAL A 13 11.91 -2.93 -6.67
N LEU A 14 11.37 -4.10 -6.31
CA LEU A 14 9.97 -4.44 -6.57
C LEU A 14 9.11 -3.90 -5.43
N ARG A 15 8.08 -3.13 -5.77
CA ARG A 15 7.08 -2.63 -4.82
C ARG A 15 5.70 -3.08 -5.24
N THR A 16 4.81 -3.22 -4.26
CA THR A 16 3.39 -3.54 -4.49
C THR A 16 2.57 -2.36 -3.97
N ALA A 17 1.60 -1.93 -4.77
CA ALA A 17 0.68 -0.86 -4.46
C ALA A 17 -0.75 -1.27 -4.81
N ILE A 18 -1.74 -0.71 -4.12
CA ILE A 18 -3.15 -0.91 -4.44
C ILE A 18 -3.53 0.08 -5.55
N SER A 19 -3.98 -0.44 -6.69
CA SER A 19 -4.38 0.41 -7.82
C SER A 19 -5.78 1.00 -7.66
N ALA A 20 -6.74 0.20 -7.18
CA ALA A 20 -8.12 0.62 -6.98
C ALA A 20 -8.64 0.06 -5.65
N LEU A 21 -9.42 0.87 -4.94
CA LEU A 21 -9.99 0.54 -3.64
C LEU A 21 -11.46 0.13 -3.81
N PRO A 22 -11.89 -1.04 -3.28
CA PRO A 22 -13.27 -1.50 -3.39
C PRO A 22 -14.17 -0.86 -2.33
N ASP A 23 -15.47 -0.68 -2.60
CA ASP A 23 -16.42 -0.13 -1.61
C ASP A 23 -16.45 -0.93 -0.29
N MET A 24 -16.29 -2.26 -0.39
CA MET A 24 -16.15 -3.16 0.76
C MET A 24 -14.75 -3.78 0.78
N LEU A 25 -13.94 -3.41 1.78
CA LEU A 25 -12.61 -3.96 1.99
C LEU A 25 -12.64 -5.12 2.99
N VAL A 26 -12.31 -6.32 2.53
CA VAL A 26 -12.19 -7.52 3.37
C VAL A 26 -10.73 -7.81 3.65
N LEU A 27 -10.32 -7.70 4.92
CA LEU A 27 -8.95 -7.99 5.36
C LEU A 27 -8.90 -9.34 6.08
N SER A 28 -8.22 -10.32 5.48
CA SER A 28 -7.99 -11.62 6.11
C SER A 28 -6.71 -11.59 6.96
N LEU A 29 -6.87 -11.72 8.27
CA LEU A 29 -5.73 -11.90 9.17
C LEU A 29 -5.24 -13.34 9.06
N LYS A 30 -4.04 -13.53 8.48
CA LYS A 30 -3.37 -14.83 8.35
C LYS A 30 -2.96 -15.38 9.72
N ARG A 31 -3.93 -15.94 10.45
CA ARG A 31 -3.76 -16.47 11.81
C ARG A 31 -3.55 -17.98 11.87
N PHE A 32 -3.42 -18.66 10.74
CA PHE A 32 -3.11 -20.09 10.70
C PHE A 32 -1.82 -20.25 9.90
N ASP A 33 -0.84 -20.90 10.50
CA ASP A 33 0.48 -21.12 9.91
C ASP A 33 0.91 -22.58 10.11
N LEU A 34 1.91 -23.03 9.35
CA LEU A 34 2.46 -24.37 9.48
C LEU A 34 3.72 -24.32 10.35
N ASP A 35 3.72 -25.04 11.48
CA ASP A 35 4.95 -25.25 12.24
C ASP A 35 5.79 -26.33 11.55
N TYR A 36 6.95 -25.93 11.01
CA TYR A 36 7.83 -26.84 10.27
C TYR A 36 8.57 -27.86 11.16
N ASN A 37 8.57 -27.70 12.49
CA ASN A 37 9.19 -28.67 13.39
C ASN A 37 8.26 -29.87 13.64
N THR A 38 6.97 -29.58 13.85
CA THR A 38 5.94 -30.58 14.14
C THR A 38 5.15 -31.00 12.90
N PHE A 39 5.24 -30.23 11.81
CA PHE A 39 4.41 -30.33 10.61
C PHE A 39 2.90 -30.20 10.89
N GLU A 40 2.54 -29.50 11.97
CA GLU A 40 1.16 -29.24 12.34
C GLU A 40 0.76 -27.79 12.03
N THR A 41 -0.50 -27.59 11.63
CA THR A 41 -1.06 -26.24 11.53
C THR A 41 -1.30 -25.68 12.92
N VAL A 42 -0.82 -24.47 13.17
CA VAL A 42 -0.94 -23.77 14.44
C VAL A 42 -1.72 -22.47 14.26
N LYS A 43 -2.49 -22.09 15.31
CA LYS A 43 -3.23 -20.83 15.31
C LYS A 43 -2.41 -19.75 16.02
N LEU A 44 -2.10 -18.67 15.29
CA LEU A 44 -1.41 -17.49 15.78
C LEU A 44 -2.36 -16.59 16.58
N ASN A 45 -2.31 -16.73 17.91
CA ASN A 45 -3.09 -15.95 18.86
C ASN A 45 -2.38 -14.67 19.33
N SER A 46 -1.30 -14.25 18.66
CA SER A 46 -0.61 -13.00 18.97
C SER A 46 -1.57 -11.81 18.84
N ARG A 47 -1.44 -10.85 19.77
CA ARG A 47 -2.27 -9.65 19.80
C ARG A 47 -2.04 -8.83 18.54
N CYS A 48 -3.12 -8.55 17.82
CA CYS A 48 -3.15 -7.59 16.72
C CYS A 48 -4.34 -6.66 16.99
N ALA A 49 -4.07 -5.37 17.14
CA ALA A 49 -5.09 -4.37 17.37
C ALA A 49 -5.37 -3.61 16.06
N PHE A 50 -6.62 -3.29 15.82
CA PHE A 50 -7.07 -2.49 14.69
C PHE A 50 -8.08 -1.44 15.19
N GLY A 51 -8.09 -0.28 14.53
CA GLY A 51 -9.02 0.81 14.84
C GLY A 51 -10.41 0.60 14.26
N GLN A 52 -11.35 1.47 14.63
CA GLN A 52 -12.68 1.57 14.02
C GLN A 52 -12.60 2.19 12.61
N THR A 53 -11.58 3.02 12.37
CA THR A 53 -11.34 3.70 11.09
C THR A 53 -9.99 3.27 10.51
N LEU A 54 -9.91 3.19 9.18
CA LEU A 54 -8.70 2.81 8.45
C LEU A 54 -8.50 3.73 7.24
N ASN A 55 -7.35 4.38 7.16
CA ASN A 55 -6.95 5.17 6.00
C ASN A 55 -6.01 4.36 5.09
N MET A 56 -6.46 4.11 3.86
CA MET A 56 -5.74 3.29 2.88
C MET A 56 -4.81 4.08 1.96
N LYS A 57 -4.81 5.42 2.02
CA LYS A 57 -4.10 6.30 1.08
C LYS A 57 -2.62 5.92 0.93
N ARG A 58 -1.93 5.67 2.04
CA ARG A 58 -0.49 5.33 2.05
C ARG A 58 -0.12 4.03 1.34
N TYR A 59 -1.11 3.18 1.04
CA TYR A 59 -0.91 1.90 0.36
C TYR A 59 -1.32 1.94 -1.11
N THR A 60 -1.89 3.05 -1.57
CA THR A 60 -2.27 3.26 -2.96
C THR A 60 -1.08 3.72 -3.80
N LEU A 61 -1.18 3.54 -5.12
CA LEU A 61 -0.16 4.00 -6.06
C LEU A 61 0.11 5.50 -5.92
N GLU A 62 -0.95 6.30 -5.88
CA GLU A 62 -0.88 7.76 -5.70
C GLU A 62 -0.23 8.17 -4.36
N GLY A 63 -0.57 7.46 -3.28
CA GLY A 63 -0.02 7.75 -1.96
C GLY A 63 1.48 7.43 -1.85
N ILE A 64 1.93 6.36 -2.52
CA ILE A 64 3.34 5.99 -2.57
C ILE A 64 4.12 7.01 -3.41
N GLU A 65 3.62 7.39 -4.59
CA GLU A 65 4.25 8.41 -5.43
C GLU A 65 4.36 9.77 -4.75
N ALA A 66 3.32 10.19 -4.02
CA ALA A 66 3.32 11.43 -3.25
C ALA A 66 4.37 11.41 -2.13
N ALA A 67 4.52 10.27 -1.42
CA ALA A 67 5.51 10.11 -0.37
C ALA A 67 6.94 10.17 -0.93
N GLU A 68 7.20 9.56 -2.09
CA GLU A 68 8.53 9.61 -2.73
C GLU A 68 8.90 11.01 -3.23
N LYS A 69 7.93 11.80 -3.70
CA LYS A 69 8.16 13.20 -4.07
C LYS A 69 8.50 14.06 -2.85
N ALA A 70 7.83 13.82 -1.72
CA ALA A 70 8.10 14.54 -0.48
C ALA A 70 9.50 14.22 0.10
N ASP A 71 9.93 12.97 0.03
CA ASP A 71 11.24 12.53 0.54
C ASP A 71 12.42 13.09 -0.28
N LYS A 72 12.24 13.27 -1.59
CA LYS A 72 13.26 13.84 -2.49
C LYS A 72 13.37 15.37 -2.45
N GLY A 73 12.45 16.06 -1.78
CA GLY A 73 12.46 17.52 -1.61
C GLY A 73 13.40 18.05 -0.52
N GLY A 74 14.13 17.18 0.18
CA GLY A 74 14.96 17.51 1.34
C GLY A 74 16.47 17.64 1.10
N ILE A 75 16.98 17.51 -0.13
CA ILE A 75 18.39 17.79 -0.46
C ILE A 75 18.44 19.00 -1.38
N SER A 76 18.40 20.19 -0.77
CA SER A 76 18.84 21.43 -1.40
C SER A 76 20.37 21.47 -1.43
N THR A 77 20.96 21.12 -2.56
CA THR A 77 22.26 21.69 -2.94
C THR A 77 21.97 22.70 -4.04
N GLU A 78 22.27 23.95 -3.74
CA GLU A 78 22.14 25.12 -4.60
C GLU A 78 23.05 25.01 -5.84
N GLU A 79 22.76 25.84 -6.85
CA GLU A 79 23.41 26.03 -8.18
C GLU A 79 22.75 25.25 -9.35
N ASP A 80 22.36 25.80 -10.50
CA ASP A 80 22.17 27.16 -11.04
C ASP A 80 21.53 27.00 -12.45
N GLN A 81 20.92 28.09 -12.98
CA GLN A 81 20.63 28.38 -14.41
C GLN A 81 19.32 27.90 -15.07
N ARG A 82 18.32 28.78 -14.95
CA ARG A 82 17.48 29.40 -16.00
C ARG A 82 17.57 28.81 -17.43
N SER A 83 16.41 28.41 -17.97
CA SER A 83 16.03 28.73 -19.35
C SER A 83 14.51 28.72 -19.54
N ASP A 84 13.99 29.89 -19.91
CA ASP A 84 12.65 30.12 -20.45
C ASP A 84 12.47 29.36 -21.78
N VAL A 85 11.45 28.50 -21.90
CA VAL A 85 10.81 28.19 -23.19
C VAL A 85 9.30 27.98 -22.99
N ASP A 86 8.57 28.92 -23.56
CA ASP A 86 7.14 28.94 -23.85
C ASP A 86 6.73 27.70 -24.66
N GLY A 87 5.73 26.95 -24.18
CA GLY A 87 5.33 25.68 -24.78
C GLY A 87 4.00 25.19 -24.21
N ASP A 88 2.92 25.75 -24.75
CA ASP A 88 1.54 25.31 -24.64
C ASP A 88 1.42 23.78 -24.87
N ALA A 89 1.32 23.04 -23.78
CA ALA A 89 0.95 21.64 -23.76
C ALA A 89 -0.14 21.46 -22.70
N VAL A 90 -1.36 21.41 -23.23
CA VAL A 90 -2.63 21.12 -22.57
C VAL A 90 -2.46 20.13 -21.41
N MET A 91 -2.43 20.67 -20.19
CA MET A 91 -2.46 19.92 -18.94
C MET A 91 -3.89 19.43 -18.75
N GLU A 92 -4.20 18.25 -19.31
CA GLU A 92 -5.47 17.59 -19.03
C GLU A 92 -5.51 17.11 -17.58
N GLY A 93 -6.21 17.90 -16.75
CA GLY A 93 -7.04 17.38 -15.66
C GLY A 93 -6.34 17.03 -14.35
N LEU A 94 -5.69 17.99 -13.68
CA LEU A 94 -5.70 17.98 -12.21
C LEU A 94 -7.11 18.36 -11.73
N ASP A 95 -7.99 17.35 -11.72
CA ASP A 95 -9.33 17.43 -11.15
C ASP A 95 -9.25 17.50 -9.61
N SER A 96 -9.63 18.67 -9.11
CA SER A 96 -10.26 18.98 -7.84
C SER A 96 -9.54 18.54 -6.56
N SER A 97 -8.68 19.44 -6.09
CA SER A 97 -8.48 19.71 -4.68
C SER A 97 -9.83 19.75 -3.94
N ASN A 98 -9.90 19.02 -2.83
CA ASN A 98 -10.95 19.04 -1.79
C ASN A 98 -12.05 17.94 -1.81
N GLY A 99 -12.13 17.06 -2.83
CA GLY A 99 -13.12 15.97 -2.88
C GLY A 99 -12.62 14.55 -2.59
N LYS A 100 -11.34 14.24 -2.87
CA LYS A 100 -10.80 12.86 -2.83
C LYS A 100 -10.33 12.36 -1.46
N MET A 101 -10.39 13.17 -0.41
CA MET A 101 -9.82 12.74 0.89
C MET A 101 -10.65 11.65 1.56
N ASP A 102 -11.95 11.58 1.25
CA ASP A 102 -12.90 10.63 1.82
C ASP A 102 -12.85 9.25 1.15
N ASP A 103 -12.37 9.16 -0.10
CA ASP A 103 -12.34 7.89 -0.87
C ASP A 103 -11.35 6.85 -0.33
N TYR A 104 -10.45 7.24 0.58
CA TYR A 104 -9.47 6.32 1.16
C TYR A 104 -9.82 5.90 2.60
N GLN A 105 -10.92 6.41 3.17
CA GLN A 105 -11.34 6.09 4.53
C GLN A 105 -12.35 4.93 4.55
N TYR A 106 -12.07 3.97 5.41
CA TYR A 106 -12.98 2.86 5.71
C TYR A 106 -13.39 2.88 7.17
N ASN A 107 -14.66 2.55 7.39
CA ASN A 107 -15.22 2.26 8.72
C ASN A 107 -15.37 0.75 8.90
N LEU A 108 -15.00 0.24 10.07
CA LEU A 108 -15.16 -1.16 10.41
C LEU A 108 -16.65 -1.48 10.59
N VAL A 109 -17.18 -2.37 9.77
CA VAL A 109 -18.59 -2.79 9.81
C VAL A 109 -18.80 -4.19 10.36
N GLY A 110 -17.76 -5.03 10.40
CA GLY A 110 -17.90 -6.41 10.85
C GLY A 110 -16.56 -7.09 11.12
N VAL A 111 -16.59 -8.05 12.04
CA VAL A 111 -15.43 -8.87 12.40
C VAL A 111 -15.86 -10.34 12.43
N LEU A 112 -15.20 -11.17 11.64
CA LEU A 112 -15.35 -12.63 11.71
C LEU A 112 -14.39 -13.18 12.76
N VAL A 113 -14.90 -13.88 13.77
CA VAL A 113 -14.11 -14.34 14.92
C VAL A 113 -14.04 -15.85 14.95
N HIS A 114 -12.86 -16.42 14.79
CA HIS A 114 -12.65 -17.83 15.04
C HIS A 114 -12.25 -18.10 16.50
N ALA A 115 -13.03 -18.90 17.23
CA ALA A 115 -12.73 -19.38 18.57
C ALA A 115 -12.40 -20.89 18.55
N GLY A 116 -11.19 -21.25 19.01
CA GLY A 116 -10.70 -22.64 18.95
C GLY A 116 -9.25 -22.74 18.49
N VAL A 117 -8.84 -23.98 18.21
CA VAL A 117 -7.49 -24.38 17.74
C VAL A 117 -7.44 -24.41 16.22
N ALA A 118 -6.28 -24.65 15.61
CA ALA A 118 -6.15 -24.60 14.15
C ALA A 118 -7.07 -25.60 13.40
N GLN A 119 -7.27 -26.78 13.96
CA GLN A 119 -8.00 -27.89 13.34
C GLN A 119 -9.48 -27.91 13.69
N ARG A 120 -9.92 -27.15 14.70
CA ARG A 120 -11.27 -27.20 15.27
C ARG A 120 -11.64 -25.86 15.89
N GLY A 121 -12.89 -25.45 15.73
CA GLY A 121 -13.41 -24.28 16.42
C GLY A 121 -14.77 -23.86 15.90
N HIS A 122 -15.11 -22.60 16.18
CA HIS A 122 -16.37 -21.96 15.83
C HIS A 122 -16.11 -20.57 15.27
N TYR A 123 -16.95 -20.13 14.34
CA TYR A 123 -16.89 -18.82 13.66
C TYR A 123 -18.10 -17.97 14.02
#